data_AF-J3JTN3-F1
#
_entry.id   AF-J3JTN3-F1
#
_cell.length_a   1.000
_cell.length_b   1.000
_cell.length_c   1.000
_cell.angle_alpha   90.00
_cell.angle_beta   90.00
_cell.angle_gamma   90.00
#
_symmetry.space_group_name_H-M   'P 1'
#
loop_
_entity.id
_entity.type
_entity.pdbx_description
1 polymer ?
#
loop_
_entity_poly.entity_id
_entity_poly.type
_entity_poly.pdbx_seq_one_letter_code
_entity_poly.pdbx_strand_id
1 'polypeptide(L)'
;MTKRRSFSTSFSPMKMEIKEENVGNDYLMAKGRLKGALKQLTERSSDEDSDSSEDGQSKRRKSYKKKRSETVPTPYHHTYVMKLYDRSVDLARFEEDTPLYPLCRAWMENQPKNPQRIIKRRNSSPEPTDSTWDSSGVDVKRLPPPSIPFETRVPSPLPEQLLQSKDNINLNYDECPPVDKNILIRNHLQRWVKVKKKWIAAAENNEERYAYSFNILQNIYNKAQDHME
;
A
#
# COMPACT_ATOMS: atom_id res chain seq x y z
N MET A 1 18.49 23.88 -26.61
CA MET A 1 19.32 23.46 -25.46
C MET A 1 18.41 23.02 -24.33
N THR A 2 18.30 21.71 -24.08
CA THR A 2 17.42 21.11 -23.07
C THR A 2 18.22 20.73 -21.83
N LYS A 3 17.96 21.39 -20.70
CA LYS A 3 18.68 21.19 -19.43
C LYS A 3 17.96 20.12 -18.60
N ARG A 4 18.48 18.88 -18.61
CA ARG A 4 18.01 17.81 -17.71
C ARG A 4 18.65 18.00 -16.33
N ARG A 5 17.84 18.00 -15.28
CA ARG A 5 18.29 18.04 -13.87
C ARG A 5 18.38 16.60 -13.36
N SER A 6 19.58 16.17 -12.97
CA SER A 6 19.82 14.89 -12.28
C SER A 6 19.64 15.08 -10.77
N PHE A 7 18.86 14.22 -10.13
CA PHE A 7 18.83 14.11 -8.67
C PHE A 7 19.80 13.01 -8.25
N SER A 8 20.87 13.41 -7.56
CA SER A 8 21.78 12.51 -6.85
C SER A 8 21.22 12.26 -5.45
N THR A 9 20.83 11.03 -5.14
CA THR A 9 20.46 10.63 -3.76
C THR A 9 21.67 9.98 -3.10
N SER A 10 22.31 10.68 -2.16
CA SER A 10 23.33 10.11 -1.28
C SER A 10 22.64 9.53 -0.03
N PHE A 11 22.65 8.20 0.13
CA PHE A 11 22.27 7.54 1.36
C PHE A 11 23.53 7.16 2.14
N SER A 12 23.67 7.68 3.37
CA SER A 12 24.59 7.14 4.37
C SER A 12 23.86 6.10 5.23
N PRO A 13 24.49 4.97 5.59
CA PRO A 13 23.84 3.91 6.35
C PRO A 13 23.78 4.24 7.85
N MET A 14 22.56 4.33 8.39
CA MET A 14 22.32 4.38 9.83
C MET A 14 22.59 3.01 10.47
N LYS A 15 23.43 2.99 11.51
CA LYS A 15 23.75 1.82 12.34
C LYS A 15 22.59 1.58 13.30
N MET A 16 21.87 0.46 13.13
CA MET A 16 20.74 0.10 13.99
C MET A 16 21.23 -0.92 15.04
N GLU A 17 21.25 -0.52 16.31
CA GLU A 17 21.59 -1.37 17.44
C GLU A 17 20.32 -2.10 17.91
N ILE A 18 20.29 -3.41 17.77
CA ILE A 18 19.12 -4.24 18.08
C ILE A 18 19.25 -4.74 19.52
N LYS A 19 18.33 -4.30 20.36
CA LYS A 19 18.14 -4.76 21.74
C LYS A 19 17.64 -6.20 21.72
N GLU A 20 18.47 -7.11 22.21
CA GLU A 20 18.17 -8.55 22.26
C GLU A 20 17.06 -8.86 23.26
N GLU A 21 15.88 -9.18 22.76
CA GLU A 21 14.79 -9.77 23.53
C GLU A 21 14.59 -11.21 23.01
N ASN A 22 14.93 -12.20 23.85
CA ASN A 22 14.56 -13.62 23.86
C ASN A 22 14.08 -14.35 22.56
N VAL A 23 14.68 -14.08 21.39
CA VAL A 23 14.44 -14.77 20.09
C VAL A 23 15.34 -16.00 19.90
N GLY A 24 16.17 -16.34 20.89
CA GLY A 24 17.21 -17.37 20.79
C GLY A 24 16.72 -18.74 20.34
N ASN A 25 15.56 -19.20 20.81
CA ASN A 25 15.08 -20.55 20.51
C ASN A 25 14.60 -20.72 19.06
N ASP A 26 13.90 -19.74 18.50
CA ASP A 26 13.42 -19.80 17.12
C ASP A 26 14.58 -19.67 16.13
N TYR A 27 15.57 -18.82 16.44
CA TYR A 27 16.78 -18.71 15.64
C TYR A 27 17.59 -20.01 15.63
N LEU A 28 17.81 -20.63 16.80
CA LEU A 28 18.52 -21.91 16.88
C LEU A 28 17.78 -23.03 16.14
N MET A 29 16.45 -23.07 16.25
CA MET A 29 15.63 -24.06 15.55
C MET A 29 15.66 -23.85 14.03
N ALA A 30 15.54 -22.60 13.56
CA ALA A 30 15.63 -22.24 12.15
C ALA A 30 17.03 -22.56 11.57
N LYS A 31 18.09 -22.25 12.33
CA LYS A 31 19.48 -22.56 11.95
C LYS A 31 19.72 -24.07 11.89
N GLY A 32 19.18 -24.84 12.83
CA GLY A 32 19.25 -26.30 12.82
C GLY A 32 18.57 -26.92 11.59
N ARG A 33 17.36 -26.44 11.27
CA ARG A 33 16.61 -26.87 10.07
C ARG A 33 17.36 -26.56 8.77
N LEU A 34 17.89 -25.33 8.66
CA LEU A 34 18.66 -24.91 7.50
C LEU A 34 19.93 -25.73 7.32
N LYS A 35 20.68 -25.97 8.40
CA LYS A 35 21.91 -26.78 8.38
C LYS A 35 21.61 -28.22 7.94
N GLY A 36 20.48 -28.78 8.38
CA GLY A 36 20.01 -30.10 7.94
C GLY A 36 19.68 -30.16 6.44
N ALA A 37 18.95 -29.15 5.94
CA ALA A 37 18.58 -29.07 4.52
C ALA A 37 19.81 -28.89 3.61
N LEU A 38 20.76 -28.04 4.02
CA LEU A 38 22.00 -27.83 3.27
C LEU A 38 22.83 -29.11 3.21
N LYS A 39 22.93 -29.84 4.32
CA LYS A 39 23.64 -31.13 4.36
C LYS A 39 23.01 -32.17 3.43
N GLN A 40 21.68 -32.25 3.34
CA GLN A 40 21.01 -33.15 2.39
C GLN A 40 21.28 -32.79 0.93
N LEU A 41 21.34 -31.49 0.60
CA LEU A 41 21.70 -31.04 -0.75
C LEU A 41 23.17 -31.33 -1.07
N THR A 42 24.07 -31.17 -0.09
CA THR A 42 25.49 -31.51 -0.27
C THR A 42 25.69 -33.01 -0.43
N GLU A 43 25.04 -33.85 0.39
CA GLU A 43 25.10 -35.31 0.24
C GLU A 43 24.54 -35.73 -1.12
N ARG A 44 23.40 -35.18 -1.54
CA ARG A 44 22.81 -35.45 -2.85
C ARG A 44 23.65 -34.96 -4.03
N SER A 45 24.44 -33.90 -3.84
CA SER A 45 25.40 -33.40 -4.84
C SER A 45 26.69 -34.22 -4.88
N SER A 46 26.99 -35.00 -3.85
CA SER A 46 28.23 -35.78 -3.75
C SER A 46 28.08 -37.19 -4.31
N ASP A 47 26.84 -37.66 -4.53
CA ASP A 47 26.51 -39.00 -5.00
C ASP A 47 26.27 -39.07 -6.53
N GLU A 48 26.43 -37.98 -7.29
CA GLU A 48 26.14 -37.94 -8.74
C GLU A 48 27.39 -37.96 -9.67
N ASP A 49 28.59 -38.26 -9.15
CA ASP A 49 29.80 -38.46 -9.97
C ASP A 49 30.42 -39.86 -9.76
N SER A 50 29.79 -40.90 -10.32
CA SER A 50 30.48 -42.16 -10.69
C SER A 50 29.65 -43.02 -11.66
N ASP A 51 30.01 -42.87 -12.93
CA ASP A 51 30.26 -43.89 -13.96
C ASP A 51 29.26 -45.04 -14.27
N SER A 52 29.13 -45.23 -15.60
CA SER A 52 28.91 -46.47 -16.34
C SER A 52 27.53 -46.77 -16.96
N SER A 53 27.61 -46.91 -18.29
CA SER A 53 26.63 -47.14 -19.33
C SER A 53 25.95 -48.54 -19.33
N GLU A 54 24.87 -48.59 -20.12
CA GLU A 54 24.31 -49.74 -20.87
C GLU A 54 23.19 -50.64 -20.27
N ASP A 55 22.09 -50.64 -21.05
CA ASP A 55 21.09 -51.68 -21.34
C ASP A 55 20.11 -52.25 -20.28
N GLY A 56 18.82 -52.06 -20.60
CA GLY A 56 17.91 -53.17 -20.83
C GLY A 56 17.26 -53.91 -19.64
N GLN A 57 15.92 -53.94 -19.67
CA GLN A 57 15.02 -54.99 -19.17
C GLN A 57 14.35 -54.86 -17.78
N SER A 58 13.04 -55.03 -17.87
CA SER A 58 12.05 -55.26 -16.81
C SER A 58 12.36 -56.50 -15.95
N LYS A 59 12.36 -56.35 -14.61
CA LYS A 59 11.49 -57.09 -13.65
C LYS A 59 11.97 -57.00 -12.18
N ARG A 60 10.97 -56.76 -11.32
CA ARG A 60 10.78 -57.33 -9.96
C ARG A 60 11.65 -56.86 -8.77
N ARG A 61 10.99 -56.04 -7.94
CA ARG A 61 10.71 -56.25 -6.50
C ARG A 61 11.89 -56.68 -5.61
N LYS A 62 12.35 -55.76 -4.76
CA LYS A 62 12.63 -56.05 -3.34
C LYS A 62 12.06 -54.97 -2.44
N SER A 63 11.08 -55.42 -1.65
CA SER A 63 10.43 -54.72 -0.55
C SER A 63 11.43 -54.44 0.57
N TYR A 64 11.73 -53.16 0.83
CA TYR A 64 12.24 -52.73 2.13
C TYR A 64 11.07 -52.14 2.92
N LYS A 65 10.59 -52.95 3.86
CA LYS A 65 9.60 -52.60 4.86
C LYS A 65 10.09 -51.44 5.73
N LYS A 66 9.25 -50.41 5.81
CA LYS A 66 8.77 -49.80 7.07
C LYS A 66 9.78 -48.96 7.87
N LYS A 67 9.83 -47.65 7.56
CA LYS A 67 9.79 -46.64 8.62
C LYS A 67 8.48 -45.86 8.50
N ARG A 68 7.61 -46.15 9.46
CA ARG A 68 6.31 -45.53 9.71
C ARG A 68 6.60 -44.09 10.16
N SER A 69 6.69 -43.14 9.22
CA SER A 69 6.63 -41.73 9.55
C SER A 69 5.15 -41.39 9.77
N GLU A 70 4.79 -41.39 11.05
CA GLU A 70 3.73 -40.59 11.66
C GLU A 70 2.98 -39.71 10.64
N THR A 71 1.86 -40.23 10.15
CA THR A 71 0.87 -39.45 9.42
C THR A 71 0.29 -38.47 10.44
N VAL A 72 0.94 -37.32 10.59
CA VAL A 72 0.31 -36.14 11.17
C VAL A 72 -1.00 -35.99 10.40
N PRO A 73 -2.18 -35.94 11.06
CA PRO A 73 -3.42 -35.71 10.35
C PRO A 73 -3.27 -34.33 9.72
N THR A 74 -3.04 -34.29 8.41
CA THR A 74 -3.27 -33.06 7.66
C THR A 74 -4.71 -32.70 7.98
N PRO A 75 -4.98 -31.55 8.63
CA PRO A 75 -6.36 -31.16 8.88
C PRO A 75 -7.09 -31.27 7.55
N TYR A 76 -8.18 -32.04 7.55
CA TYR A 76 -8.98 -32.30 6.37
C TYR A 76 -9.60 -30.96 5.96
N HIS A 77 -8.86 -30.19 5.16
CA HIS A 77 -9.35 -28.94 4.61
C HIS A 77 -10.40 -29.33 3.59
N HIS A 78 -11.67 -29.08 3.92
CA HIS A 78 -12.76 -29.16 2.97
C HIS A 78 -12.40 -28.23 1.81
N THR A 79 -12.23 -28.74 0.59
CA THR A 79 -11.89 -27.93 -0.57
C THR A 79 -13.17 -27.33 -1.15
N TYR A 80 -13.24 -26.01 -1.25
CA TYR A 80 -14.37 -25.30 -1.84
C TYR A 80 -13.90 -24.60 -3.11
N VAL A 81 -13.93 -25.30 -4.24
CA VAL A 81 -13.37 -24.79 -5.49
C VAL A 81 -14.44 -24.13 -6.36
N MET A 82 -14.26 -22.84 -6.66
CA MET A 82 -15.07 -22.10 -7.63
C MET A 82 -14.31 -22.02 -8.97
N LYS A 83 -14.99 -22.34 -10.08
CA LYS A 83 -14.41 -22.29 -11.44
C LYS A 83 -15.14 -21.24 -12.29
N LEU A 84 -14.37 -20.34 -12.92
CA LEU A 84 -14.89 -19.33 -13.84
C LEU A 84 -13.87 -19.06 -14.97
N TYR A 85 -14.32 -19.10 -16.23
CA TYR A 85 -13.51 -18.85 -17.45
C TYR A 85 -12.12 -19.52 -17.43
N ASP A 86 -12.11 -20.85 -17.31
CA ASP A 86 -10.91 -21.71 -17.28
C ASP A 86 -9.91 -21.47 -16.13
N ARG A 87 -10.34 -20.73 -15.10
CA ARG A 87 -9.58 -20.50 -13.87
C ARG A 87 -10.33 -21.03 -12.66
N SER A 88 -9.59 -21.48 -11.64
CA SER A 88 -10.15 -22.00 -10.40
C SER A 88 -9.57 -21.32 -9.17
N VAL A 89 -10.41 -21.02 -8.19
CA VAL A 89 -9.98 -20.58 -6.85
C VAL A 89 -10.55 -21.50 -5.80
N ASP A 90 -9.71 -21.89 -4.85
CA ASP A 90 -10.07 -22.65 -3.67
C ASP A 90 -10.41 -21.70 -2.52
N LEU A 91 -11.72 -21.53 -2.27
CA LEU A 91 -12.30 -20.66 -1.25
C LEU A 91 -11.96 -21.11 0.17
N ALA A 92 -11.70 -22.40 0.37
CA ALA A 92 -11.36 -22.96 1.69
C ALA A 92 -10.05 -22.43 2.29
N ARG A 93 -9.25 -21.75 1.47
CA ARG A 93 -7.99 -21.11 1.87
C ARG A 93 -8.20 -19.72 2.46
N PHE A 94 -9.41 -19.18 2.38
CA PHE A 94 -9.77 -17.85 2.86
C PHE A 94 -10.69 -17.95 4.08
N GLU A 95 -10.52 -17.03 5.03
CA GLU A 95 -11.46 -16.84 6.14
C GLU A 95 -12.77 -16.25 5.57
N GLU A 96 -13.92 -16.54 6.20
CA GLU A 96 -15.24 -16.06 5.72
C GLU A 96 -15.34 -14.52 5.68
N ASP A 97 -14.54 -13.84 6.49
CA ASP A 97 -14.46 -12.38 6.58
C ASP A 97 -13.41 -11.77 5.64
N THR A 98 -12.77 -12.58 4.77
CA THR A 98 -11.77 -12.11 3.81
C THR A 98 -12.40 -11.15 2.79
N PRO A 99 -11.83 -9.95 2.57
CA PRO A 99 -12.36 -9.03 1.59
C PRO A 99 -12.26 -9.59 0.16
N LEU A 100 -13.12 -9.09 -0.74
CA LEU A 100 -13.21 -9.57 -2.12
C LEU A 100 -11.90 -9.41 -2.93
N TYR A 101 -11.09 -8.39 -2.62
CA TYR A 101 -9.89 -8.08 -3.40
C TYR A 101 -8.82 -9.20 -3.39
N PRO A 102 -8.38 -9.72 -2.22
CA PRO A 102 -7.54 -10.92 -2.14
C PRO A 102 -8.07 -12.13 -2.93
N LEU A 103 -9.39 -12.32 -2.91
CA LEU A 103 -10.02 -13.42 -3.62
C LEU A 103 -9.92 -13.24 -5.14
N CYS A 104 -10.22 -12.04 -5.65
CA CYS A 104 -10.05 -11.71 -7.07
C CYS A 104 -8.59 -11.79 -7.52
N ARG A 105 -7.64 -11.40 -6.66
CA ARG A 105 -6.20 -11.52 -6.93
C ARG A 105 -5.79 -12.99 -7.11
N ALA A 106 -6.19 -13.86 -6.18
CA ALA A 106 -5.90 -15.28 -6.28
C ALA A 106 -6.52 -15.93 -7.53
N TRP A 107 -7.71 -15.48 -7.94
CA TRP A 107 -8.35 -15.90 -9.19
C TRP A 107 -7.59 -15.49 -10.43
N MET A 108 -7.12 -14.23 -10.48
CA MET A 108 -6.35 -13.72 -11.61
C MET A 108 -5.00 -14.41 -11.75
N GLU A 109 -4.36 -14.81 -10.64
CA GLU A 109 -3.06 -15.47 -10.64
C GLU A 109 -3.10 -16.91 -11.20
N ASN A 110 -4.24 -17.60 -11.08
CA ASN A 110 -4.49 -18.94 -11.64
C ASN A 110 -3.35 -19.95 -11.38
N GLN A 111 -2.89 -20.02 -10.13
CA GLN A 111 -1.82 -20.94 -9.70
C GLN A 111 -2.41 -22.09 -8.86
N PRO A 112 -3.01 -23.13 -9.46
CA PRO A 112 -3.63 -24.22 -8.70
C PRO A 112 -2.60 -25.05 -7.91
N LYS A 113 -1.37 -25.13 -8.40
CA LYS A 113 -0.26 -25.90 -7.78
C LYS A 113 0.53 -25.12 -6.74
N ASN A 114 0.34 -23.80 -6.65
CA ASN A 114 1.02 -22.98 -5.65
C ASN A 114 0.10 -22.84 -4.44
N PRO A 115 0.51 -23.26 -3.23
CA PRO A 115 -0.18 -22.86 -2.02
C PRO A 115 -0.02 -21.34 -1.86
N GLN A 116 -0.95 -20.59 -2.43
CA GLN A 116 -1.00 -19.14 -2.31
C GLN A 116 -0.88 -18.77 -0.84
N ARG A 117 0.06 -17.87 -0.53
CA ARG A 117 0.34 -17.46 0.85
C ARG A 117 -0.93 -16.82 1.38
N ILE A 118 -1.57 -17.46 2.37
CA ILE A 118 -2.68 -16.87 3.13
C ILE A 118 -2.17 -15.50 3.60
N ILE A 119 -2.81 -14.43 3.11
CA ILE A 119 -2.50 -13.07 3.54
C ILE A 119 -3.01 -12.98 4.97
N LYS A 120 -2.16 -13.36 5.93
CA LYS A 120 -2.45 -13.16 7.35
C LYS A 120 -2.72 -11.67 7.53
N ARG A 121 -3.90 -11.33 8.06
CA ARG A 121 -4.21 -9.95 8.44
C ARG A 121 -3.05 -9.46 9.30
N ARG A 122 -2.40 -8.38 8.88
CA ARG A 122 -1.50 -7.67 9.79
C ARG A 122 -2.44 -7.02 10.80
N ASN A 123 -2.41 -7.52 12.03
CA ASN A 123 -3.03 -6.86 13.16
C ASN A 123 -2.46 -5.43 13.18
N SER A 124 -3.32 -4.42 13.07
CA SER A 124 -2.87 -3.03 13.22
C SER A 124 -2.21 -2.91 14.58
N SER A 125 -1.04 -2.26 14.62
CA SER A 125 -0.36 -1.94 15.88
C SER A 125 -1.37 -1.23 16.80
N PRO A 126 -1.46 -1.60 18.08
CA PRO A 126 -2.40 -0.98 19.01
C PRO A 126 -2.17 0.53 19.02
N GLU A 127 -3.27 1.27 19.05
CA GLU A 127 -3.24 2.72 19.03
C GLU A 127 -2.70 3.25 20.37
N PRO A 128 -1.66 4.12 20.38
CA PRO A 128 -1.17 4.69 21.63
C PRO A 128 -2.26 5.54 22.31
N THR A 129 -2.42 5.32 23.62
CA THR A 129 -3.43 5.91 24.50
C THR A 129 -3.37 7.44 24.50
N ASP A 130 -4.54 8.07 24.39
CA ASP A 130 -4.74 9.52 24.34
C ASP A 130 -4.03 10.25 25.48
N SER A 131 -2.96 10.97 25.15
CA SER A 131 -2.33 11.93 26.06
C SER A 131 -2.77 13.34 25.69
N THR A 132 -3.33 14.01 26.69
CA THR A 132 -3.88 15.36 26.71
C THR A 132 -2.95 16.40 26.07
N TRP A 133 -3.55 17.43 25.49
CA TRP A 133 -2.91 18.51 24.76
C TRP A 133 -2.50 19.64 25.70
N ASP A 134 -1.68 19.37 26.70
CA ASP A 134 -1.19 20.41 27.59
C ASP A 134 0.02 21.11 26.95
N SER A 135 -0.18 22.38 26.58
CA SER A 135 0.80 23.33 26.02
C SER A 135 2.02 23.62 26.91
N SER A 136 2.30 22.77 27.90
CA SER A 136 3.35 22.91 28.90
C SER A 136 4.39 21.79 28.76
N GLY A 137 5.23 21.89 27.73
CA GLY A 137 6.52 21.18 27.69
C GLY A 137 6.49 19.66 27.51
N VAL A 138 5.33 19.05 27.28
CA VAL A 138 5.22 17.61 27.01
C VAL A 138 5.51 17.33 25.54
N ASP A 139 6.24 16.26 25.27
CA ASP A 139 6.54 15.77 23.92
C ASP A 139 5.24 15.50 23.15
N VAL A 140 4.99 16.28 22.09
CA VAL A 140 3.74 16.22 21.32
C VAL A 140 3.77 14.98 20.43
N LYS A 141 3.13 13.91 20.91
CA LYS A 141 3.07 12.62 20.18
C LYS A 141 2.06 12.62 19.04
N ARG A 142 1.05 13.49 19.08
CA ARG A 142 -0.05 13.58 18.11
C ARG A 142 -0.52 15.02 17.95
N LEU A 143 -0.88 15.39 16.73
CA LEU A 143 -1.55 16.65 16.45
C LEU A 143 -3.06 16.54 16.76
N PRO A 144 -3.69 17.63 17.22
CA PRO A 144 -5.12 17.66 17.49
C PRO A 144 -5.92 17.46 16.20
N PRO A 145 -7.14 16.89 16.29
CA PRO A 145 -8.03 16.80 15.14
C PRO A 145 -8.40 18.20 14.63
N PRO A 146 -8.78 18.33 13.34
CA PRO A 146 -9.20 19.62 12.79
C PRO A 146 -10.41 20.17 13.56
N SER A 147 -10.46 21.49 13.71
CA SER A 147 -11.54 22.18 14.45
C SER A 147 -12.91 22.02 13.78
N ILE A 148 -12.93 21.85 12.46
CA ILE A 148 -14.13 21.73 11.62
C ILE A 148 -13.99 20.45 10.77
N PRO A 149 -15.07 19.65 10.63
CA PRO A 149 -15.04 18.46 9.79
C PRO A 149 -14.73 18.77 8.33
N PHE A 150 -14.18 17.78 7.62
CA PHE A 150 -13.88 17.93 6.20
C PHE A 150 -15.17 17.95 5.37
N GLU A 151 -15.49 19.11 4.79
CA GLU A 151 -16.59 19.24 3.84
C GLU A 151 -16.11 18.93 2.41
N THR A 152 -15.48 19.88 1.73
CA THR A 152 -14.91 19.67 0.39
C THR A 152 -13.73 20.62 0.16
N ARG A 153 -12.80 20.23 -0.72
CA ARG A 153 -11.69 21.09 -1.18
C ARG A 153 -12.08 21.98 -2.37
N VAL A 154 -13.20 21.67 -3.01
CA VAL A 154 -13.63 22.32 -4.25
C VAL A 154 -14.47 23.54 -3.89
N PRO A 155 -14.09 24.76 -4.33
CA PRO A 155 -14.90 25.93 -4.09
C PRO A 155 -16.27 25.82 -4.76
N SER A 156 -17.29 26.44 -4.17
CA SER A 156 -18.60 26.54 -4.79
C SER A 156 -18.53 27.20 -6.18
N PRO A 157 -19.45 26.93 -7.12
CA PRO A 157 -19.45 27.56 -8.43
C PRO A 157 -19.58 29.09 -8.34
N LEU A 158 -19.06 29.82 -9.33
CA LEU A 158 -19.31 31.27 -9.44
C LEU A 158 -20.78 31.52 -9.84
N PRO A 159 -21.38 32.67 -9.49
CA PRO A 159 -22.74 33.01 -9.91
C PRO A 159 -22.95 32.91 -11.42
N GLU A 160 -21.97 33.38 -12.20
CA GLU A 160 -21.94 33.26 -13.67
C GLU A 160 -22.03 31.79 -14.14
N GLN A 161 -21.50 30.83 -13.38
CA GLN A 161 -21.55 29.41 -13.72
C GLN A 161 -22.88 28.76 -13.35
N LEU A 162 -23.57 29.28 -12.33
CA LEU A 162 -24.90 28.81 -11.95
C LEU A 162 -25.97 29.32 -12.93
N LEU A 163 -25.78 30.53 -13.45
CA LEU A 163 -26.67 31.13 -14.45
C LEU A 163 -26.54 30.50 -15.83
N GLN A 164 -25.40 29.89 -16.15
CA GLN A 164 -25.17 29.21 -17.42
C GLN A 164 -25.77 27.81 -17.39
N SER A 165 -27.00 27.65 -17.91
CA SER A 165 -27.55 26.32 -18.19
C SER A 165 -26.91 25.74 -19.46
N LYS A 166 -26.44 24.49 -19.39
CA LYS A 166 -25.88 23.78 -20.54
C LYS A 166 -26.93 23.48 -21.61
N ASP A 167 -28.20 23.53 -21.23
CA ASP A 167 -29.33 23.15 -22.07
C ASP A 167 -29.84 24.31 -22.94
N ASN A 168 -29.39 25.56 -22.68
CA ASN A 168 -29.80 26.75 -23.43
C ASN A 168 -28.63 27.35 -24.24
N ILE A 169 -27.92 26.53 -25.00
CA ILE A 169 -26.89 27.03 -25.91
C ILE A 169 -27.57 27.46 -27.21
N ASN A 170 -27.62 28.77 -27.47
CA ASN A 170 -28.10 29.29 -28.74
C ASN A 170 -27.08 28.97 -29.86
N LEU A 171 -27.45 28.08 -30.77
CA LEU A 171 -26.66 27.69 -31.95
C LEU A 171 -27.05 28.50 -33.20
N ASN A 172 -28.01 29.42 -33.09
CA ASN A 172 -28.44 30.27 -34.20
C ASN A 172 -27.48 31.47 -34.35
N TYR A 173 -26.51 31.30 -35.24
CA TYR A 173 -25.49 32.30 -35.54
C TYR A 173 -26.01 33.51 -36.34
N ASP A 174 -27.22 33.42 -36.92
CA ASP A 174 -27.82 34.52 -37.69
C ASP A 174 -28.46 35.57 -36.77
N GLU A 175 -29.11 35.13 -35.69
CA GLU A 175 -29.72 36.00 -34.68
C GLU A 175 -28.71 36.48 -33.62
N CYS A 176 -27.69 35.67 -33.35
CA CYS A 176 -26.64 35.95 -32.37
C CYS A 176 -25.27 35.71 -33.00
N PRO A 177 -24.70 36.70 -33.71
CA PRO A 177 -23.37 36.57 -34.27
C PRO A 177 -22.34 36.30 -33.16
N PRO A 178 -21.32 35.46 -33.44
CA PRO A 178 -20.36 35.07 -32.43
C PRO A 178 -19.59 36.29 -31.92
N VAL A 179 -19.39 36.35 -30.59
CA VAL A 179 -18.62 37.41 -29.94
C VAL A 179 -17.21 37.43 -30.52
N ASP A 180 -16.70 38.63 -30.82
CA ASP A 180 -15.32 38.79 -31.32
C ASP A 180 -14.30 38.13 -30.38
N LYS A 181 -13.30 37.49 -30.97
CA LYS A 181 -12.26 36.73 -30.27
C LYS A 181 -11.59 37.54 -29.18
N ASN A 182 -11.27 38.80 -29.44
CA ASN A 182 -10.55 39.65 -28.48
C ASN A 182 -11.40 39.96 -27.24
N ILE A 183 -12.70 40.13 -27.43
CA ILE A 183 -13.67 40.39 -26.36
C ILE A 183 -13.86 39.10 -25.55
N LEU A 184 -14.04 37.98 -26.23
CA LEU A 184 -14.19 36.66 -25.60
C LEU A 184 -12.99 36.31 -24.71
N ILE A 185 -11.76 36.51 -25.22
CA ILE A 185 -10.53 36.28 -24.45
C ILE A 185 -10.46 37.17 -23.21
N ARG A 186 -10.79 38.47 -23.32
CA ARG A 186 -10.79 39.38 -22.16
C ARG A 186 -11.77 38.93 -21.08
N ASN A 187 -13.00 38.57 -21.46
CA ASN A 187 -14.02 38.08 -20.54
C ASN A 187 -13.57 36.79 -19.83
N HIS A 188 -13.01 35.84 -20.57
CA HIS A 188 -12.49 34.61 -19.99
C HIS A 188 -11.32 34.86 -19.04
N LEU A 189 -10.40 35.76 -19.37
CA LEU A 189 -9.26 36.07 -18.51
C LEU A 189 -9.72 36.66 -17.18
N GLN A 190 -10.67 37.61 -17.21
CA GLN A 190 -11.29 38.17 -16.00
C GLN A 190 -11.97 37.08 -15.17
N ARG A 191 -12.74 36.19 -15.81
CA ARG A 191 -13.37 35.04 -15.14
C ARG A 191 -12.35 34.12 -14.49
N TRP A 192 -11.27 33.75 -15.19
CA TRP A 192 -10.23 32.88 -14.65
C TRP A 192 -9.50 33.49 -13.46
N VAL A 193 -9.33 34.82 -13.43
CA VAL A 193 -8.82 35.52 -12.25
C VAL A 193 -9.78 35.33 -11.06
N LYS A 194 -11.10 35.50 -11.26
CA LYS A 194 -12.10 35.25 -10.21
C LYS A 194 -12.08 33.81 -9.73
N VAL A 195 -12.02 32.84 -10.66
CA VAL A 195 -11.89 31.41 -10.34
C VAL A 195 -10.65 31.17 -9.49
N LYS A 196 -9.48 31.62 -9.92
CA LYS A 196 -8.22 31.48 -9.17
C LYS A 196 -8.34 32.05 -7.75
N LYS A 197 -8.87 33.27 -7.60
CA LYS A 197 -9.09 33.89 -6.28
C LYS A 197 -9.98 33.03 -5.38
N LYS A 198 -11.06 32.48 -5.93
CA LYS A 198 -11.97 31.61 -5.17
C LYS A 198 -11.31 30.30 -4.73
N TRP A 199 -10.46 29.72 -5.57
CA TRP A 199 -9.67 28.54 -5.21
C TRP A 199 -8.67 28.82 -4.11
N ILE A 200 -7.99 29.97 -4.15
CA ILE A 200 -7.07 30.39 -3.09
C ILE A 200 -7.82 30.56 -1.76
N ALA A 201 -8.94 31.31 -1.77
CA ALA A 201 -9.74 31.51 -0.57
C ALA A 201 -10.31 30.21 0.01
N ALA A 202 -10.74 29.26 -0.83
CA ALA A 202 -11.21 27.96 -0.38
C ALA A 202 -10.07 27.09 0.19
N ALA A 203 -8.86 27.20 -0.36
CA ALA A 203 -7.69 26.53 0.20
C ALA A 203 -7.32 27.10 1.57
N GLU A 204 -7.30 28.43 1.71
CA GLU A 204 -7.05 29.14 2.96
C GLU A 204 -8.06 28.73 4.05
N ASN A 205 -9.36 28.76 3.74
CA ASN A 205 -10.41 28.33 4.69
C ASN A 205 -10.25 26.84 5.07
N ASN A 206 -9.84 25.97 4.15
CA ASN A 206 -9.57 24.58 4.47
C ASN A 206 -8.31 24.42 5.35
N GLU A 207 -7.31 25.29 5.22
CA GLU A 207 -6.11 25.32 6.06
C GLU A 207 -6.40 25.89 7.45
N GLU A 208 -7.30 26.87 7.59
CA GLU A 208 -7.75 27.42 8.87
C GLU A 208 -8.28 26.34 9.83
N ARG A 209 -8.81 25.23 9.29
CA ARG A 209 -9.24 24.05 10.08
C ARG A 209 -8.12 23.47 10.94
N TYR A 210 -6.88 23.67 10.53
CA TYR A 210 -5.68 23.19 11.21
C TYR A 210 -4.94 24.29 11.97
N ALA A 211 -5.54 25.48 12.18
CA ALA A 211 -4.88 26.60 12.84
C ALA A 211 -4.27 26.23 14.21
N TYR A 212 -4.97 25.41 14.99
CA TYR A 212 -4.46 24.95 16.28
C TYR A 212 -3.26 24.00 16.16
N SER A 213 -3.32 23.04 15.21
CA SER A 213 -2.18 22.18 14.88
C SER A 213 -0.99 22.99 14.35
N PHE A 214 -1.23 24.02 13.54
CA PHE A 214 -0.21 24.90 13.01
C PHE A 214 0.51 25.67 14.11
N ASN A 215 -0.23 26.20 15.10
CA ASN A 215 0.36 26.88 16.26
C ASN A 215 1.29 25.94 17.05
N ILE A 216 0.87 24.70 17.29
CA ILE A 216 1.71 23.69 17.96
C ILE A 216 3.01 23.46 17.19
N LEU A 217 2.92 23.24 15.87
CA LEU A 217 4.09 23.04 15.02
C LEU A 217 5.02 24.27 15.02
N GLN A 218 4.45 25.47 15.00
CA GLN A 218 5.22 26.71 15.04
C GLN A 218 5.95 26.88 16.37
N ASN A 219 5.33 26.52 17.50
CA ASN A 219 5.98 26.55 18.80
C ASN A 219 7.12 25.51 18.89
N ILE A 220 6.90 24.30 18.36
CA ILE A 220 7.95 23.26 18.28
C ILE A 220 9.12 23.76 17.44
N TYR A 221 8.84 24.35 16.27
CA TYR A 221 9.84 24.90 15.37
C TYR A 221 10.68 26.00 16.04
N ASN A 222 10.02 26.98 16.65
CA ASN A 222 10.71 28.07 17.34
C ASN A 222 11.58 27.55 18.49
N LYS A 223 11.04 26.65 19.32
CA LYS A 223 11.80 26.04 20.43
C LYS A 223 13.02 25.25 19.94
N ALA A 224 12.91 24.56 18.80
CA ALA A 224 14.04 23.84 18.22
C ALA A 224 15.11 24.80 17.69
N GLN A 225 14.70 25.93 17.11
CA GLN A 225 15.62 26.97 16.64
C GLN A 225 16.36 27.64 17.80
N ASP A 226 15.66 27.96 18.89
CA ASP A 226 16.25 28.53 20.11
C ASP A 226 17.29 27.62 20.77
N HIS A 227 17.20 26.29 20.57
CA HIS A 227 18.15 25.32 21.10
C HIS A 227 19.34 25.06 20.15
N MET A 228 19.28 25.57 18.91
CA MET A 228 20.38 25.47 17.94
C MET A 228 21.32 26.68 17.96
N GLU A 229 20.86 27.83 18.47
CA GLU A 229 21.68 29.02 18.75
C GLU A 229 22.35 28.95 20.13
#